data_AF-A4S183-F1
#
_entry.id   AF-A4S183-F1
#
_cell.length_a   1.000
_cell.length_b   1.000
_cell.length_c   1.000
_cell.angle_alpha   90.00
_cell.angle_beta   90.00
_cell.angle_gamma   90.00
#
_symmetry.space_group_name_H-M   'P 1'
#
loop_
_entity.id
_entity.type
_entity.pdbx_description
1 polymer ?
#
loop_
_entity_poly.entity_id
_entity_poly.type
_entity_poly.pdbx_seq_one_letter_code
_entity_poly.pdbx_strand_id
1 'polypeptide(L)'
;NEQRLYRIYHDIDCILDAWTNCETIVSTPIPPFYMYSVYLLCYVFVLTSPLAFIHSYGVAVAVPVGLLTFVVCGIVRVSTEMMNPFKWSASSHEINEV
;
A
#
# COMPACT_ATOMS: atom_id res chain seq x y z
N ASN A 1 -38.11 -27.12 -8.26
CA ASN A 1 -36.93 -27.20 -9.16
C ASN A 1 -36.40 -25.83 -9.54
N GLU A 2 -37.26 -24.88 -9.92
CA GLU A 2 -36.85 -23.53 -10.36
C GLU A 2 -36.08 -22.74 -9.29
N GLN A 3 -36.49 -22.80 -8.01
CA GLN A 3 -35.78 -22.15 -6.91
C GLN A 3 -34.35 -22.68 -6.68
N ARG A 4 -34.06 -23.94 -7.05
CA ARG A 4 -32.71 -24.52 -6.92
C ARG A 4 -31.80 -24.02 -8.04
N LEU A 5 -32.30 -23.91 -9.28
CA LEU A 5 -31.56 -23.28 -10.37
C LEU A 5 -31.26 -21.82 -10.04
N TYR A 6 -32.23 -21.08 -9.50
CA TYR A 6 -32.03 -19.67 -9.17
C TYR A 6 -30.90 -19.45 -8.15
N ARG A 7 -30.78 -20.32 -7.14
CA ARG A 7 -29.64 -20.25 -6.19
C ARG A 7 -28.31 -20.52 -6.87
N ILE A 8 -28.24 -21.54 -7.71
CA ILE A 8 -26.99 -21.88 -8.41
C ILE A 8 -26.55 -20.74 -9.33
N TYR A 9 -27.49 -20.12 -10.06
CA TYR A 9 -27.18 -18.94 -10.87
C TYR A 9 -26.69 -17.77 -10.01
N HIS A 10 -27.35 -17.51 -8.88
CA HIS A 10 -26.93 -16.46 -7.96
C HIS A 10 -25.51 -16.69 -7.38
N ASP A 11 -25.19 -17.94 -7.03
CA ASP A 11 -23.85 -18.29 -6.50
C ASP A 11 -22.77 -18.10 -7.58
N ILE A 12 -23.08 -18.46 -8.84
CA ILE A 12 -22.18 -18.25 -9.98
C ILE A 12 -21.96 -16.76 -10.25
N ASP A 13 -23.02 -15.95 -10.23
CA ASP A 13 -22.92 -14.51 -10.41
C ASP A 13 -22.03 -13.88 -9.32
N CYS A 14 -22.16 -14.33 -8.07
CA CYS A 14 -21.32 -13.84 -6.97
C CYS A 14 -19.84 -14.18 -7.17
N ILE A 15 -19.53 -15.38 -7.68
CA ILE A 15 -18.16 -15.79 -8.01
C ILE A 15 -17.59 -14.96 -9.16
N LEU A 16 -18.37 -14.74 -10.22
CA LEU A 16 -17.98 -13.94 -11.38
C LEU A 16 -17.75 -12.47 -11.01
N ASP A 17 -18.60 -11.91 -10.15
CA ASP A 17 -18.43 -10.57 -9.62
C ASP A 17 -17.14 -10.46 -8.80
N ALA A 18 -16.87 -11.42 -7.91
CA ALA A 18 -15.62 -11.44 -7.14
C ALA A 18 -14.38 -11.52 -8.05
N TRP A 19 -14.42 -12.38 -9.08
CA TRP A 19 -13.33 -12.52 -10.05
C TRP A 19 -13.09 -11.23 -10.85
N THR A 20 -14.16 -10.61 -11.36
CA THR A 20 -14.09 -9.37 -12.14
C THR A 20 -13.53 -8.22 -11.30
N ASN A 21 -13.89 -8.16 -10.02
CA ASN A 21 -13.33 -7.19 -9.08
C ASN A 21 -11.83 -7.41 -8.87
N CYS A 22 -11.36 -8.66 -8.70
CA CYS A 22 -9.93 -8.96 -8.59
C CYS A 22 -9.17 -8.60 -9.87
N GLU A 23 -9.72 -8.91 -11.05
CA GLU A 23 -9.13 -8.57 -12.34
C GLU A 23 -9.02 -7.05 -12.53
N THR A 24 -10.03 -6.30 -12.08
CA THR A 24 -9.99 -4.83 -12.11
C THR A 24 -8.86 -4.28 -11.23
N ILE A 25 -8.72 -4.78 -9.99
CA ILE A 25 -7.65 -4.34 -9.08
C ILE A 25 -6.25 -4.58 -9.69
N VAL A 26 -6.06 -5.68 -10.41
CA VAL A 26 -4.80 -6.01 -11.09
C VAL A 26 -4.61 -5.18 -12.36
N SER A 27 -5.67 -4.98 -13.14
CA SER A 27 -5.62 -4.34 -14.46
C SER A 27 -5.57 -2.82 -14.41
N THR A 28 -6.04 -2.21 -13.32
CA THR A 28 -6.02 -0.75 -13.12
C THR A 28 -5.04 -0.36 -12.02
N PRO A 29 -3.71 -0.45 -12.25
CA PRO A 29 -2.74 0.05 -11.29
C PRO A 29 -2.82 1.57 -11.18
N ILE A 30 -2.47 2.09 -10.00
CA ILE A 30 -2.35 3.53 -9.77
C ILE A 30 -1.33 4.11 -10.75
N PRO A 31 -1.59 5.26 -11.39
CA PRO A 31 -0.66 5.80 -12.37
C PRO A 31 0.68 6.16 -11.72
N PRO A 32 1.82 5.86 -12.38
CA PRO A 32 3.15 5.96 -11.78
C PRO A 32 3.50 7.39 -11.33
N PHE A 33 2.99 8.40 -12.03
CA PHE A 33 3.21 9.81 -11.70
C PHE A 33 2.72 10.20 -10.30
N TYR A 34 1.57 9.66 -9.86
CA TYR A 34 1.04 9.93 -8.52
C TYR A 34 1.95 9.33 -7.44
N MET A 35 2.46 8.11 -7.65
CA MET A 35 3.39 7.48 -6.72
C MET A 35 4.67 8.30 -6.56
N TYR A 36 5.28 8.70 -7.68
CA TYR A 36 6.51 9.49 -7.65
C TYR A 36 6.32 10.83 -6.95
N SER A 37 5.17 11.47 -7.16
CA SER A 37 4.84 12.76 -6.51
C SER A 37 4.76 12.63 -4.99
N VAL A 38 4.13 11.56 -4.47
CA VAL A 38 4.06 11.28 -3.02
C VAL A 38 5.43 10.95 -2.46
N TYR A 39 6.22 10.10 -3.13
CA TYR A 39 7.57 9.77 -2.69
C TYR A 39 8.46 11.01 -2.63
N LEU A 40 8.43 11.86 -3.65
CA LEU A 40 9.20 13.10 -3.70
C LEU A 40 8.83 14.02 -2.53
N LEU A 41 7.53 14.18 -2.23
CA LEU A 41 7.07 14.97 -1.10
C LEU A 41 7.59 14.43 0.24
N CYS A 42 7.49 13.11 0.47
CA CYS A 42 8.02 12.47 1.68
C CYS A 42 9.54 12.63 1.80
N TYR A 43 10.29 12.48 0.71
CA TYR A 43 11.74 12.66 0.71
C TYR A 43 12.13 14.11 1.01
N VAL A 44 11.49 15.09 0.36
CA VAL A 44 11.75 16.51 0.61
C VAL A 44 11.41 16.87 2.07
N PHE A 45 10.33 16.32 2.62
CA PHE A 45 9.97 16.51 4.03
C PHE A 45 11.04 15.98 4.99
N VAL A 46 11.53 14.75 4.76
CA VAL A 46 12.59 14.17 5.60
C VAL A 46 13.92 14.92 5.45
N LEU A 47 14.26 15.39 4.24
CA LEU A 47 15.49 16.16 3.99
C LEU A 47 15.47 17.56 4.60
N THR A 48 14.30 18.19 4.71
CA THR A 48 14.15 19.53 5.30
C THR A 48 14.06 19.48 6.83
N SER A 49 13.63 18.36 7.40
CA SER A 49 13.56 18.11 8.85
C SER A 49 14.83 18.47 9.66
N PRO A 50 16.06 18.06 9.28
CA PRO A 50 17.25 18.40 10.05
C PRO A 50 17.52 19.90 10.14
N LEU A 51 17.17 20.68 9.11
CA LEU A 51 17.32 22.13 9.11
C LEU A 51 16.35 22.81 10.10
N ALA A 52 15.17 22.21 10.32
CA ALA A 52 14.21 22.71 11.29
C ALA A 52 14.67 22.46 12.74
N PHE A 53 15.27 21.31 13.01
CA PHE A 53 15.63 20.90 14.37
C PHE A 53 17.04 21.32 14.84
N ILE A 54 17.91 21.75 13.92
CA ILE A 54 19.30 22.14 14.26
C ILE A 54 19.37 23.26 15.30
N HIS A 55 18.44 24.22 15.26
CA HIS A 55 18.40 25.35 16.21
C HIS A 55 17.97 24.93 17.62
N SER A 56 17.22 23.83 17.76
CA SER A 56 16.69 23.40 19.06
C SER A 56 17.59 22.39 19.76
N TYR A 57 18.24 21.47 19.02
CA TYR A 57 18.92 20.31 19.60
C TYR A 57 20.42 20.24 19.30
N GLY A 58 20.97 21.10 18.45
CA GLY A 58 22.38 21.09 18.09
C GLY A 58 22.84 19.72 17.57
N VAL A 59 23.86 19.13 18.20
CA VAL A 59 24.43 17.81 17.82
C VAL A 59 23.46 16.65 18.09
N ALA A 60 22.54 16.78 19.04
CA ALA A 60 21.55 15.75 19.37
C ALA A 60 20.39 15.66 18.36
N VAL A 61 20.40 16.50 17.31
CA VAL A 61 19.38 16.53 16.24
C VAL A 61 19.23 15.20 15.50
N ALA A 62 20.28 14.37 15.49
CA ALA A 62 20.28 13.07 14.82
C ALA A 62 19.20 12.11 15.38
N VAL A 63 18.90 12.18 16.68
CA VAL A 63 17.93 11.29 17.33
C VAL A 63 16.49 11.53 16.84
N PRO A 64 15.92 12.76 16.95
CA PRO A 64 14.57 13.02 16.47
C PRO A 64 14.43 12.89 14.95
N VAL A 65 15.46 13.30 14.17
CA VAL A 65 15.45 13.14 12.71
C VAL A 65 15.50 11.68 12.30
N GLY A 66 16.29 10.86 12.99
CA GLY A 66 16.36 9.41 12.76
C GLY A 66 15.02 8.72 13.02
N LEU A 67 14.35 9.07 14.14
CA LEU A 67 13.03 8.55 14.47
C LEU A 67 11.98 8.97 13.42
N LEU A 68 11.97 10.25 13.03
CA LEU A 68 11.06 10.75 11.99
C LEU A 68 11.28 10.03 10.65
N THR A 69 12.54 9.85 10.25
CA THR A 69 12.91 9.15 9.02
C THR A 69 12.46 7.70 9.06
N PHE A 70 12.66 7.02 10.18
CA PHE A 70 12.21 5.65 10.38
C PHE A 70 10.69 5.52 10.20
N VAL A 71 9.91 6.41 10.81
CA VAL A 71 8.45 6.39 10.71
C VAL A 71 7.99 6.69 9.28
N VAL A 72 8.46 7.78 8.66
CA VAL A 72 8.02 8.18 7.31
C VAL A 72 8.44 7.13 6.27
N CYS A 73 9.69 6.67 6.31
CA CYS A 73 10.17 5.62 5.40
C CYS A 73 9.43 4.29 5.63
N GLY A 74 9.13 3.95 6.89
CA GLY A 74 8.33 2.79 7.24
C GLY A 74 6.94 2.83 6.58
N ILE A 75 6.24 3.96 6.72
CA ILE A 75 4.91 4.16 6.10
C ILE A 75 4.99 4.03 4.58
N VAL A 76 5.97 4.68 3.93
CA VAL A 76 6.14 4.64 2.46
C VAL A 76 6.37 3.21 1.96
N ARG A 77 7.19 2.42 2.69
CA ARG A 77 7.43 1.01 2.34
C ARG A 77 6.16 0.17 2.49
N VAL A 78 5.44 0.32 3.60
CA VAL A 78 4.18 -0.39 3.84
C VAL A 78 3.15 -0.04 2.76
N SER A 79 2.99 1.24 2.42
CA SER A 79 2.06 1.65 1.36
C SER A 79 2.41 1.06 0.00
N THR A 80 3.70 0.88 -0.29
CA THR A 80 4.17 0.26 -1.55
C THR A 80 3.82 -1.22 -1.60
N GLU A 81 3.93 -1.94 -0.48
CA GLU A 81 3.55 -3.35 -0.42
C GLU A 81 2.03 -3.54 -0.47
N MET A 82 1.26 -2.67 0.20
CA MET A 82 -0.20 -2.70 0.17
C MET A 82 -0.78 -2.40 -1.22
N MET A 83 -0.02 -1.75 -2.09
CA MET A 83 -0.46 -1.37 -3.43
C MET A 83 -0.59 -2.54 -4.39
N ASN A 84 0.11 -3.65 -4.13
CA ASN A 84 -0.01 -4.87 -4.90
C ASN A 84 -0.32 -6.05 -3.97
N PRO A 85 -1.60 -6.29 -3.68
CA PRO A 85 -2.03 -7.29 -2.70
C PRO A 85 -1.81 -8.74 -3.16
N PHE A 86 -1.65 -8.99 -4.48
CA PHE A 86 -1.53 -10.34 -5.05
C PHE A 86 -0.09 -10.75 -5.34
N LYS A 87 0.90 -10.11 -4.71
CA LYS A 87 2.30 -10.53 -4.81
C LYS A 87 2.50 -11.89 -4.13
N TRP A 88 3.32 -12.73 -4.75
CA TRP A 88 3.79 -14.02 -4.23
C TRP A 88 4.79 -13.92 -3.05
N SER A 89 4.85 -12.75 -2.39
CA SER A 89 5.73 -12.50 -1.25
C SER A 89 4.95 -12.65 0.06
N ALA A 90 5.60 -13.18 1.10
CA ALA A 90 5.04 -13.58 2.39
C ALA A 90 4.30 -12.48 3.19
N SER A 91 4.23 -11.24 2.69
CA SER A 91 3.69 -10.08 3.41
C SER A 91 2.34 -9.58 2.88
N SER A 92 1.80 -10.17 1.80
CA SER A 92 0.67 -9.61 1.06
C SER A 92 -0.65 -10.36 1.31
N HIS A 93 -0.74 -11.65 0.98
CA HIS A 93 -1.89 -12.50 1.27
C HIS A 93 -1.52 -13.99 1.08
N GLU A 94 -1.99 -14.86 1.96
CA GLU A 94 -1.80 -16.32 1.87
C GLU A 94 -2.76 -16.94 0.84
N ILE A 95 -2.52 -16.68 -0.44
CA ILE A 95 -3.30 -17.29 -1.54
C ILE A 95 -2.92 -18.74 -1.83
N ASN A 96 -1.83 -19.21 -1.22
CA ASN A 96 -1.21 -20.51 -1.49
C ASN A 96 -1.16 -21.42 -0.25
N GLU A 97 -1.69 -20.96 0.88
CA GLU A 97 -1.91 -21.83 2.04
C GLU A 97 -3.22 -22.58 1.82
N VAL A 98 -3.07 -23.88 1.55
CA VAL A 98 -4.14 -24.89 1.44
C VAL A 98 -4.35 -25.60 2.75
#